data_AF-A0A2H3CHV2-F1
#
_entry.id   AF-A0A2H3CHV2-F1
#
_cell.length_a   1.000
_cell.length_b   1.000
_cell.length_c   1.000
_cell.angle_alpha   90.00
_cell.angle_beta   90.00
_cell.angle_gamma   90.00
#
_symmetry.space_group_name_H-M   'P 1'
#
loop_
_entity.id
_entity.type
_entity.pdbx_description
1 polymer ?
#
loop_
_entity_poly.entity_id
_entity_poly.type
_entity_poly.pdbx_seq_one_letter_code
_entity_poly.pdbx_strand_id
1 'polypeptide(L)'
;MSPSRIHPVKYVSVYFLKYNSSHDSLLISSIMLSAIPPPSPSVFMGRDDLIQEGVANLLADSPHSIIIMGFGGMGKTSLALRILNDTAIQAKYEAHRYFIPCDIVCSIDCTVEILLQTVMKQMNLNLTGDAVKQLHTISKPTTLVFDNFETLWDQSND
;
A
#
# COMPACT_ATOMS: atom_id res chain seq x y z
N MET A 1 -21.38 22.93 27.21
CA MET A 1 -20.18 22.16 26.81
C MET A 1 -20.53 21.38 25.56
N SER A 2 -19.94 21.76 24.42
CA SER A 2 -20.14 21.08 23.14
C SER A 2 -19.37 19.75 23.16
N PRO A 3 -19.94 18.62 22.69
CA PRO A 3 -19.14 17.43 22.46
C PRO A 3 -18.21 17.70 21.28
N SER A 4 -16.91 17.64 21.52
CA SER A 4 -15.86 17.66 20.51
C SER A 4 -16.15 16.57 19.48
N ARG A 5 -16.56 16.97 18.27
CA ARG A 5 -16.59 16.09 17.10
C ARG A 5 -15.16 15.69 16.79
N ILE A 6 -14.78 14.48 17.19
CA ILE A 6 -13.53 13.85 16.77
C ILE A 6 -13.79 13.32 15.36
N HIS A 7 -13.17 13.96 14.36
CA HIS A 7 -13.17 13.51 12.98
C HIS A 7 -12.35 12.21 12.87
N PRO A 8 -12.90 11.09 12.34
CA PRO A 8 -12.12 9.89 12.13
C PRO A 8 -11.45 10.00 10.77
N VAL A 9 -10.15 10.17 10.83
CA VAL A 9 -9.26 10.08 9.69
C VAL A 9 -8.00 9.48 10.26
N LYS A 10 -7.39 8.50 9.57
CA LYS A 10 -5.93 8.29 9.50
C LYS A 10 -5.62 6.88 8.94
N TYR A 11 -5.39 6.75 7.63
CA TYR A 11 -5.05 5.45 7.03
C TYR A 11 -4.19 5.58 5.76
N VAL A 12 -2.86 5.55 5.86
CA VAL A 12 -1.90 5.28 4.75
C VAL A 12 -0.59 4.74 5.35
N SER A 13 -0.06 3.64 4.82
CA SER A 13 1.30 3.12 5.12
C SER A 13 2.12 3.10 3.82
N VAL A 14 3.41 3.45 3.84
CA VAL A 14 4.28 3.65 2.64
C VAL A 14 5.64 2.97 2.82
N TYR A 15 6.15 2.29 1.79
CA TYR A 15 7.34 1.40 1.81
C TYR A 15 8.13 1.51 0.49
N PHE A 16 9.46 1.24 0.46
CA PHE A 16 10.45 1.63 -0.59
C PHE A 16 11.55 0.55 -0.83
N LEU A 17 11.92 0.04 -2.04
CA LEU A 17 13.16 -0.78 -2.30
C LEU A 17 13.67 -1.14 -3.77
N LYS A 18 14.62 -0.37 -4.34
CA LYS A 18 15.38 -0.34 -5.66
C LYS A 18 15.45 -1.50 -6.74
N TYR A 19 15.26 -1.22 -8.08
CA TYR A 19 16.15 -1.46 -9.30
C TYR A 19 15.47 -1.37 -10.72
N ASN A 20 16.27 -1.19 -11.81
CA ASN A 20 16.05 -0.68 -13.20
C ASN A 20 15.89 -1.68 -14.40
N SER A 21 15.17 -1.30 -15.49
CA SER A 21 15.57 -1.35 -16.94
C SER A 21 14.45 -0.90 -17.92
N SER A 22 14.82 -0.54 -19.16
CA SER A 22 14.19 0.47 -20.05
C SER A 22 13.23 -0.01 -21.16
N HIS A 23 12.31 0.91 -21.54
CA HIS A 23 11.46 1.05 -22.75
C HIS A 23 10.26 0.09 -22.99
N ASP A 24 9.02 0.60 -22.94
CA ASP A 24 8.25 1.10 -24.12
C ASP A 24 6.85 1.58 -23.69
N SER A 25 6.28 2.55 -24.42
CA SER A 25 5.02 3.23 -24.09
C SER A 25 3.77 2.37 -24.35
N LEU A 26 2.97 2.02 -23.32
CA LEU A 26 1.55 1.69 -23.45
C LEU A 26 0.80 1.84 -22.11
N LEU A 27 -0.39 2.47 -22.19
CA LEU A 27 -1.59 2.36 -21.34
C LEU A 27 -1.41 2.39 -19.81
N ILE A 28 -2.29 3.13 -19.11
CA ILE A 28 -2.78 2.65 -17.81
C ILE A 28 -3.30 1.24 -18.12
N SER A 29 -2.50 0.21 -17.86
CA SER A 29 -3.03 -1.13 -17.74
C SER A 29 -4.20 -0.96 -16.77
N SER A 30 -5.40 -1.38 -17.16
CA SER A 30 -6.53 -1.39 -16.26
C SER A 30 -6.21 -2.41 -15.18
N ILE A 31 -5.29 -2.05 -14.28
CA ILE A 31 -4.99 -2.79 -13.09
C ILE A 31 -6.23 -2.57 -12.29
N MET A 32 -7.11 -3.56 -12.39
CA MET A 32 -8.09 -3.82 -11.37
C MET A 32 -7.28 -3.93 -10.09
N LEU A 33 -7.09 -2.81 -9.38
CA LEU A 33 -6.62 -2.84 -8.00
C LEU A 33 -7.74 -3.59 -7.29
N SER A 34 -7.51 -4.90 -7.18
CA SER A 34 -8.43 -5.78 -6.52
C SER A 34 -8.41 -5.38 -5.06
N ALA A 35 -9.58 -5.08 -4.52
CA ALA A 35 -9.82 -4.96 -3.08
C ALA A 35 -9.48 -6.27 -2.33
N ILE A 36 -9.27 -7.36 -3.07
CA ILE A 36 -8.75 -8.63 -2.55
C ILE A 36 -7.24 -8.65 -2.82
N PRO A 37 -6.40 -8.55 -1.78
CA PRO A 37 -4.96 -8.71 -1.90
C PRO A 37 -4.57 -10.06 -2.53
N PRO A 38 -3.37 -10.17 -3.13
CA PRO A 38 -2.81 -11.46 -3.48
C PRO A 38 -2.83 -12.43 -2.29
N PRO A 39 -2.99 -13.75 -2.52
CA PRO A 39 -3.07 -14.72 -1.43
C PRO A 39 -1.79 -14.72 -0.59
N SER A 40 -1.93 -15.11 0.67
CA SER A 40 -0.78 -15.37 1.54
C SER A 40 0.10 -16.48 0.94
N PRO A 41 1.45 -16.40 1.04
CA PRO A 41 2.33 -17.48 0.63
C PRO A 41 1.97 -18.80 1.34
N SER A 42 1.94 -19.90 0.59
CA SER A 42 1.61 -21.24 1.12
C SER A 42 2.65 -21.78 2.11
N VAL A 43 3.90 -21.35 1.96
CA VAL A 43 5.01 -21.68 2.86
C VAL A 43 5.69 -20.38 3.28
N PHE A 44 5.65 -20.09 4.57
CA PHE A 44 6.33 -18.95 5.19
C PHE A 44 6.72 -19.32 6.63
N MET A 45 8.01 -19.24 6.96
CA MET A 45 8.54 -19.73 8.25
C MET A 45 9.56 -18.74 8.84
N GLY A 46 9.69 -18.73 10.17
CA GLY A 46 10.81 -18.11 10.89
C GLY A 46 10.78 -16.59 11.03
N ARG A 47 9.64 -15.94 10.76
CA ARG A 47 9.44 -14.49 10.89
C ARG A 47 8.14 -14.15 11.64
N ASP A 48 7.76 -15.01 12.57
CA ASP A 48 6.51 -14.88 13.33
C ASP A 48 6.51 -13.61 14.19
N ASP A 49 7.67 -13.22 14.71
CA ASP A 49 7.92 -11.96 15.42
C ASP A 49 7.61 -10.74 14.54
N LEU A 50 8.14 -10.70 13.32
CA LEU A 50 7.90 -9.60 12.37
C LEU A 50 6.44 -9.55 11.91
N ILE A 51 5.78 -10.70 11.77
CA ILE A 51 4.34 -10.75 11.49
C ILE A 51 3.58 -10.13 12.66
N GLN A 52 3.85 -10.57 13.89
CA GLN A 52 3.17 -10.08 15.09
C GLN A 52 3.38 -8.56 15.28
N GLU A 53 4.59 -8.07 15.07
CA GLU A 53 4.89 -6.63 15.13
C GLU A 53 4.12 -5.85 14.06
N GLY A 54 4.15 -6.33 12.81
CA GLY A 54 3.43 -5.69 11.72
C GLY A 54 1.91 -5.67 11.94
N VAL A 55 1.34 -6.78 12.42
CA VAL A 55 -0.08 -6.88 12.76
C VAL A 55 -0.42 -5.95 13.93
N ALA A 56 0.37 -5.95 15.00
CA ALA A 56 0.13 -5.07 16.16
C ALA A 56 0.13 -3.59 15.76
N ASN A 57 1.11 -3.17 14.95
CA ASN A 57 1.21 -1.81 14.44
C ASN A 57 -0.01 -1.43 13.58
N LEU A 58 -0.48 -2.32 12.69
CA LEU A 58 -1.67 -2.06 11.88
C LEU A 58 -2.98 -2.13 12.70
N LEU A 59 -3.03 -2.89 13.78
CA LEU A 59 -4.20 -2.97 14.65
C LEU A 59 -4.36 -1.79 15.59
N ALA A 60 -3.31 -1.00 15.84
CA ALA A 60 -3.41 0.19 16.67
C ALA A 60 -4.36 1.27 16.10
N ASP A 61 -4.93 2.10 16.98
CA ASP A 61 -5.96 3.11 16.64
C ASP A 61 -5.38 4.42 16.06
N SER A 62 -4.05 4.52 15.96
CA SER A 62 -3.35 5.57 15.23
C SER A 62 -2.87 5.06 13.87
N PRO A 63 -2.64 5.94 12.88
CA PRO A 63 -2.01 5.57 11.63
C PRO A 63 -0.58 5.15 11.92
N HIS A 64 -0.16 4.12 11.22
CA HIS A 64 1.21 3.64 11.26
C HIS A 64 1.70 3.51 9.83
N SER A 65 2.92 4.00 9.61
CA SER A 65 3.72 3.64 8.45
C SER A 65 4.80 2.72 8.95
N ILE A 66 4.88 1.54 8.38
CA ILE A 66 5.93 0.57 8.67
C ILE A 66 6.85 0.59 7.43
N ILE A 67 8.13 0.20 7.56
CA ILE A 67 9.05 0.03 6.43
C ILE A 67 9.76 -1.34 6.52
N ILE A 68 9.50 -2.25 5.58
CA ILE A 68 10.08 -3.58 5.41
C ILE A 68 11.22 -3.41 4.41
N MET A 69 12.44 -3.37 4.95
CA MET A 69 13.66 -3.26 4.16
C MET A 69 14.42 -4.57 4.14
N GLY A 70 15.28 -4.74 3.12
CA GLY A 70 16.11 -5.93 2.97
C GLY A 70 16.53 -6.16 1.52
N PHE A 71 17.54 -7.01 1.33
CA PHE A 71 18.03 -7.38 0.01
C PHE A 71 17.00 -8.12 -0.84
N GLY A 72 17.28 -8.24 -2.14
CA GLY A 72 16.50 -9.06 -3.07
C GLY A 72 16.35 -10.50 -2.55
N GLY A 73 15.18 -11.10 -2.75
CA GLY A 73 14.92 -12.48 -2.32
C GLY A 73 14.70 -12.69 -0.82
N MET A 74 14.79 -11.67 0.03
CA MET A 74 14.57 -11.80 1.49
C MET A 74 13.11 -12.04 1.91
N GLY A 75 12.17 -12.17 0.96
CA GLY A 75 10.77 -12.47 1.26
C GLY A 75 9.98 -11.29 1.83
N LYS A 76 10.33 -10.05 1.46
CA LYS A 76 9.66 -8.83 1.95
C LYS A 76 8.21 -8.74 1.49
N THR A 77 7.98 -8.92 0.19
CA THR A 77 6.64 -9.01 -0.39
C THR A 77 5.84 -10.15 0.26
N SER A 78 6.49 -11.31 0.48
CA SER A 78 5.88 -12.44 1.18
C SER A 78 5.48 -12.09 2.63
N LEU A 79 6.32 -11.35 3.36
CA LEU A 79 6.02 -10.86 4.71
C LEU A 79 4.86 -9.87 4.69
N ALA A 80 4.86 -8.91 3.76
CA ALA A 80 3.79 -7.94 3.60
C ALA A 80 2.44 -8.63 3.30
N LEU A 81 2.44 -9.59 2.36
CA LEU A 81 1.24 -10.38 2.04
C LEU A 81 0.80 -11.28 3.20
N ARG A 82 1.74 -11.77 4.02
CA ARG A 82 1.41 -12.54 5.22
C ARG A 82 0.71 -11.69 6.27
N ILE A 83 1.20 -10.48 6.52
CA ILE A 83 0.56 -9.50 7.42
C ILE A 83 -0.79 -9.06 6.85
N LEU A 84 -0.86 -8.70 5.57
CA LEU A 84 -2.07 -8.16 4.92
C LEU A 84 -3.23 -9.18 4.86
N ASN A 85 -2.90 -10.47 4.86
CA ASN A 85 -3.87 -11.57 4.91
C ASN A 85 -4.02 -12.18 6.32
N ASP A 86 -3.46 -11.58 7.36
CA ASP A 86 -3.71 -12.03 8.73
C ASP A 86 -5.19 -11.87 9.09
N THR A 87 -5.75 -12.82 9.84
CA THR A 87 -7.18 -12.83 10.18
C THR A 87 -7.64 -11.58 10.94
N ALA A 88 -6.80 -10.99 11.79
CA ALA A 88 -7.13 -9.78 12.51
C ALA A 88 -7.11 -8.55 11.60
N ILE A 89 -6.18 -8.52 10.63
CA ILE A 89 -6.13 -7.47 9.59
C ILE A 89 -7.34 -7.59 8.67
N GLN A 90 -7.74 -8.80 8.29
CA GLN A 90 -8.97 -9.04 7.54
C GLN A 90 -10.21 -8.55 8.30
N ALA A 91 -10.28 -8.79 9.61
CA ALA A 91 -11.39 -8.34 10.44
C ALA A 91 -11.45 -6.81 10.57
N LYS A 92 -10.31 -6.13 10.73
CA LYS A 92 -10.26 -4.67 10.90
C LYS A 92 -10.49 -3.90 9.60
N TYR A 93 -9.87 -4.35 8.51
CA TYR A 93 -9.84 -3.62 7.24
C TYR A 93 -10.80 -4.19 6.19
N GLU A 94 -11.37 -5.37 6.41
CA GLU A 94 -12.36 -6.01 5.54
C GLU A 94 -11.89 -6.07 4.07
N ALA A 95 -12.63 -5.42 3.16
CA ALA A 95 -12.31 -5.29 1.74
C ALA A 95 -11.43 -4.06 1.42
N HIS A 96 -11.10 -3.21 2.40
CA HIS A 96 -10.30 -2.01 2.21
C HIS A 96 -8.81 -2.29 2.41
N ARG A 97 -8.34 -3.40 1.84
CA ARG A 97 -6.96 -3.87 1.87
C ARG A 97 -6.42 -3.88 0.45
N TYR A 98 -5.51 -2.98 0.14
CA TYR A 98 -5.03 -2.79 -1.22
C TYR A 98 -3.53 -3.10 -1.30
N PHE A 99 -3.18 -3.92 -2.29
CA PHE A 99 -1.81 -4.23 -2.65
C PHE A 99 -1.52 -3.61 -4.01
N ILE A 100 -0.54 -2.70 -4.05
CA ILE A 100 -0.17 -1.87 -5.18
C ILE A 100 1.24 -2.30 -5.61
N PRO A 101 1.38 -3.16 -6.65
CA PRO A 101 2.69 -3.45 -7.24
C PRO A 101 3.13 -2.27 -8.10
N CYS A 102 3.93 -1.37 -7.55
CA CYS A 102 4.28 -0.11 -8.19
C CYS A 102 5.05 -0.28 -9.50
N ASP A 103 5.89 -1.31 -9.60
CA ASP A 103 6.60 -1.71 -10.82
C ASP A 103 5.67 -2.08 -11.98
N ILE A 104 4.46 -2.55 -11.68
CA ILE A 104 3.43 -2.90 -12.68
C ILE A 104 2.50 -1.71 -12.93
N VAL A 105 2.16 -0.95 -11.88
CA VAL A 105 1.18 0.15 -11.92
C VAL A 105 1.76 1.41 -12.54
N CYS A 106 3.06 1.63 -12.43
CA CYS A 106 3.69 2.86 -12.84
C CYS A 106 4.55 2.69 -14.09
N SER A 107 4.29 3.56 -15.07
CA SER A 107 5.13 3.75 -16.25
C SER A 107 6.35 4.63 -15.93
N ILE A 108 7.20 4.82 -16.94
CA ILE A 108 8.44 5.63 -16.91
C ILE A 108 8.18 7.11 -16.54
N ASP A 109 6.94 7.60 -16.51
CA ASP A 109 6.60 8.99 -16.10
C ASP A 109 5.68 9.05 -14.87
N CYS A 110 5.50 7.94 -14.16
CA CYS A 110 4.57 7.87 -13.03
C CYS A 110 5.12 8.65 -11.83
N THR A 111 4.44 9.73 -11.43
CA THR A 111 4.73 10.41 -10.17
C THR A 111 3.95 9.76 -9.02
N VAL A 112 4.42 9.99 -7.77
CA VAL A 112 3.67 9.60 -6.57
C VAL A 112 2.25 10.15 -6.59
N GLU A 113 2.06 11.39 -7.08
CA GLU A 113 0.73 11.99 -7.17
C GLU A 113 -0.17 11.26 -8.17
N ILE A 114 0.33 10.88 -9.35
CA ILE A 114 -0.42 10.10 -10.34
C ILE A 114 -0.77 8.71 -9.79
N LEU A 115 0.17 8.06 -9.10
CA LEU A 115 -0.08 6.78 -8.44
C LEU A 115 -1.21 6.89 -7.40
N LEU A 116 -1.14 7.89 -6.52
CA LEU A 116 -2.15 8.09 -5.49
C LEU A 116 -3.52 8.42 -6.10
N GLN A 117 -3.57 9.29 -7.11
CA GLN A 117 -4.81 9.58 -7.84
C GLN A 117 -5.42 8.34 -8.48
N THR A 118 -4.59 7.46 -9.04
CA THR A 118 -5.01 6.19 -9.64
C THR A 118 -5.60 5.25 -8.59
N VAL A 119 -4.90 5.08 -7.46
CA VAL A 119 -5.37 4.28 -6.32
C VAL A 119 -6.69 4.80 -5.78
N MET A 120 -6.81 6.12 -5.60
CA MET A 120 -8.03 6.75 -5.09
C MET A 120 -9.22 6.61 -6.04
N LYS A 121 -9.01 6.81 -7.34
CA LYS A 121 -10.04 6.59 -8.36
C LYS A 121 -10.56 5.16 -8.30
N GLN A 122 -9.66 4.20 -8.12
CA GLN A 122 -10.00 2.78 -8.03
C GLN A 122 -10.73 2.41 -6.72
N MET A 123 -10.53 3.19 -5.66
CA MET A 123 -11.35 3.15 -4.44
C MET A 123 -12.72 3.84 -4.59
N ASN A 124 -13.06 4.35 -5.78
CA ASN A 124 -14.23 5.19 -6.04
C ASN A 124 -14.28 6.46 -5.17
N LEU A 125 -13.12 7.03 -4.85
CA LEU A 125 -13.03 8.32 -4.16
C LEU A 125 -13.01 9.45 -5.17
N ASN A 126 -13.82 10.48 -4.92
CA ASN A 126 -13.89 11.67 -5.76
C ASN A 126 -12.67 12.57 -5.52
N LEU A 127 -11.77 12.62 -6.50
CA LEU A 127 -10.59 13.49 -6.48
C LEU A 127 -11.02 14.97 -6.48
N THR A 128 -10.86 15.65 -5.35
CA THR A 128 -11.29 17.06 -5.17
C THR A 128 -10.17 18.01 -4.75
N GLY A 129 -8.91 17.58 -4.92
CA GLY A 129 -7.72 18.35 -4.52
C GLY A 129 -6.50 17.45 -4.31
N ASP A 130 -5.65 17.81 -3.36
CA ASP A 130 -4.45 17.07 -2.99
C ASP A 130 -4.78 15.62 -2.58
N ALA A 131 -4.13 14.66 -3.25
CA ALA A 131 -4.40 13.23 -3.08
C ALA A 131 -4.02 12.73 -1.67
N VAL A 132 -2.92 13.23 -1.11
CA VAL A 132 -2.46 12.83 0.23
C VAL A 132 -3.45 13.28 1.29
N LYS A 133 -3.91 14.53 1.23
CA LYS A 133 -4.94 15.06 2.15
C LYS A 133 -6.25 14.28 2.05
N GLN A 134 -6.62 13.82 0.87
CA GLN A 134 -7.85 13.05 0.71
C GLN A 134 -7.74 11.60 1.21
N LEU A 135 -6.57 10.97 1.17
CA LEU A 135 -6.37 9.69 1.89
C LEU A 135 -6.61 9.89 3.39
N HIS A 136 -6.19 11.04 3.90
CA HIS A 136 -6.60 11.55 5.21
C HIS A 136 -8.05 12.07 5.26
N THR A 137 -8.97 11.59 4.44
CA THR A 137 -10.42 11.81 4.66
C THR A 137 -11.21 10.52 4.64
N ILE A 138 -10.54 9.40 4.35
CA ILE A 138 -11.17 8.08 4.33
C ILE A 138 -11.58 7.72 5.75
N SER A 139 -12.89 7.59 5.94
CA SER A 139 -13.51 7.29 7.24
C SER A 139 -13.42 5.81 7.60
N LYS A 140 -13.27 4.93 6.61
CA LYS A 140 -13.14 3.49 6.81
C LYS A 140 -11.68 3.10 7.06
N PRO A 141 -11.41 2.16 7.97
CA PRO A 141 -10.09 1.54 8.08
C PRO A 141 -9.61 1.06 6.72
N THR A 142 -8.50 1.62 6.25
CA THR A 142 -7.91 1.29 4.95
C THR A 142 -6.44 0.97 5.12
N THR A 143 -5.94 -0.04 4.41
CA THR A 143 -4.50 -0.33 4.37
C THR A 143 -4.03 -0.39 2.93
N LEU A 144 -2.86 0.21 2.73
CA LEU A 144 -2.21 0.37 1.44
C LEU A 144 -0.82 -0.24 1.55
N VAL A 145 -0.53 -1.22 0.70
CA VAL A 145 0.79 -1.81 0.56
C VAL A 145 1.33 -1.40 -0.80
N PHE A 146 2.32 -0.52 -0.81
CA PHE A 146 3.08 -0.17 -2.00
C PHE A 146 4.27 -1.12 -2.10
N ASP A 147 4.16 -2.14 -2.95
CA ASP A 147 5.25 -3.06 -3.25
C ASP A 147 6.08 -2.49 -4.40
N ASN A 148 7.38 -2.69 -4.35
CA ASN A 148 8.33 -2.18 -5.34
C ASN A 148 8.23 -0.65 -5.61
N PHE A 149 7.93 0.15 -4.57
CA PHE A 149 7.71 1.61 -4.67
C PHE A 149 8.91 2.42 -5.17
N GLU A 150 10.13 1.91 -5.02
CA GLU A 150 11.37 2.44 -5.58
C GLU A 150 11.34 2.79 -7.06
N THR A 151 10.48 2.10 -7.80
CA THR A 151 10.42 2.17 -9.25
C THR A 151 9.92 3.54 -9.71
N LEU A 152 9.37 4.35 -8.80
CA LEU A 152 8.88 5.69 -9.09
C LEU A 152 9.97 6.75 -9.22
N TRP A 153 11.12 6.60 -8.55
CA TRP A 153 12.22 7.59 -8.62
C TRP A 153 13.53 7.01 -9.11
N ASP A 154 13.63 5.69 -9.28
CA ASP A 154 14.76 5.03 -9.93
C ASP A 154 14.58 5.00 -11.47
N GLN A 155 14.02 6.07 -12.04
CA GLN A 155 13.95 6.32 -13.48
C GLN A 155 15.30 6.88 -13.95
N SER A 156 16.37 6.10 -13.85
CA SER A 156 17.67 6.58 -14.32
C SER A 156 17.62 6.76 -15.84
N ASN A 157 17.86 7.98 -16.29
CA ASN A 157 18.38 8.25 -17.63
C ASN A 157 19.83 7.76 -17.69
N ASP A 158 20.02 6.46 -17.93
CA ASP A 158 21.28 5.96 -18.49
C ASP A 158 21.09 5.71 -19.99
#